data_AF-A0A4Q4YAH5-F1
#
_entry.id   AF-A0A4Q4YAH5-F1
#
_cell.length_a   1.000
_cell.length_b   1.000
_cell.length_c   1.000
_cell.angle_alpha   90.00
_cell.angle_beta   90.00
_cell.angle_gamma   90.00
#
_symmetry.space_group_name_H-M   'P 1'
#
loop_
_entity.id
_entity.type
_entity.pdbx_description
1 polymer ?
#
loop_
_entity_poly.entity_id
_entity_poly.type
_entity_poly.pdbx_seq_one_letter_code
_entity_poly.pdbx_strand_id
1 'polypeptide(L)'
;MAAAVLPSSATAGPSWTPTIVEPQVEPVKNDFSPSRHLAFIPPSKIYSVNELGLPEGKGISPVAVSEPFQLFTQEVVMRMRQEVLSPEVLSNLSQCRPRGFANNPETLAIVSKIAGIDLAPEMDFEIAHVNISVKSGKEKQLEIDDLNDRASYMADEGRAGCVSEGDD
;
A
#
# COMPACT_ATOMS: atom_id res chain seq x y z
N MET A 1 21.86 27.90 -39.03
CA MET A 1 22.26 26.96 -37.97
C MET A 1 21.09 26.04 -37.71
N ALA A 2 21.18 24.77 -38.09
CA ALA A 2 20.11 23.79 -37.90
C ALA A 2 20.33 23.08 -36.56
N ALA A 3 19.35 23.16 -35.66
CA ALA A 3 19.38 22.47 -34.38
C ALA A 3 19.16 20.97 -34.61
N ALA A 4 20.08 20.15 -34.14
CA ALA A 4 19.97 18.70 -34.18
C ALA A 4 18.90 18.25 -33.17
N VAL A 5 17.83 17.64 -33.68
CA VAL A 5 16.83 16.95 -32.86
C VAL A 5 17.41 15.59 -32.47
N LEU A 6 17.57 15.36 -31.16
CA LEU A 6 18.00 14.05 -30.65
C LEU A 6 16.88 13.02 -30.89
N PRO A 7 17.20 11.80 -31.34
CA PRO A 7 16.19 10.75 -31.50
C PRO A 7 15.64 10.33 -30.13
N SER A 8 14.32 10.23 -30.05
CA SER A 8 13.60 9.69 -28.90
C SER A 8 14.02 8.24 -28.69
N SER A 9 14.77 7.96 -27.61
CA SER A 9 15.05 6.59 -27.19
C SER A 9 13.74 5.95 -26.75
N ALA A 10 13.16 5.09 -27.59
CA ALA A 10 12.10 4.19 -27.19
C ALA A 10 12.67 3.26 -26.11
N THR A 11 12.30 3.51 -24.86
CA THR A 11 12.60 2.62 -23.75
C THR A 11 11.93 1.28 -24.03
N ALA A 12 12.75 0.22 -24.10
CA ALA A 12 12.24 -1.14 -24.22
C ALA A 12 11.26 -1.40 -23.07
N GLY A 13 10.06 -1.87 -23.41
CA GLY A 13 9.05 -2.22 -22.42
C GLY A 13 9.59 -3.25 -21.42
N PRO A 14 9.04 -3.28 -20.19
CA PRO A 14 9.47 -4.24 -19.19
C PRO A 14 9.32 -5.69 -19.68
N SER A 15 10.32 -6.52 -19.40
CA SER A 15 10.40 -7.94 -19.81
C SER A 15 9.56 -8.89 -18.95
N TRP A 16 8.79 -8.37 -18.00
CA TRP A 16 7.97 -9.17 -17.08
C TRP A 16 6.48 -9.02 -17.41
N THR A 17 5.72 -10.09 -17.19
CA THR A 17 4.24 -10.05 -17.20
C THR A 17 3.73 -10.06 -15.76
N PRO A 18 2.95 -9.06 -15.32
CA PRO A 18 2.31 -9.12 -14.01
C PRO A 18 1.37 -10.32 -13.96
N THR A 19 1.35 -11.05 -12.85
CA THR A 19 0.49 -12.24 -12.67
C THR A 19 -1.01 -11.89 -12.79
N ILE A 20 -1.37 -10.63 -12.59
CA ILE A 20 -2.71 -10.10 -12.86
C ILE A 20 -2.70 -9.59 -14.30
N VAL A 21 -3.02 -10.47 -15.25
CA VAL A 21 -2.99 -10.18 -16.70
C VAL A 21 -4.32 -9.56 -17.18
N GLU A 22 -5.43 -9.86 -16.49
CA GLU A 22 -6.76 -9.45 -16.94
C GLU A 22 -7.46 -8.57 -15.90
N PRO A 23 -7.77 -7.31 -16.25
CA PRO A 23 -8.67 -6.51 -15.44
C PRO A 23 -10.06 -7.15 -15.50
N GLN A 24 -10.53 -7.69 -14.38
CA GLN A 24 -11.91 -8.19 -14.25
C GLN A 24 -12.95 -7.05 -14.26
N VAL A 25 -12.52 -5.80 -14.47
CA VAL A 25 -13.34 -4.59 -14.38
C VAL A 25 -12.90 -3.64 -15.49
N GLU A 26 -13.83 -3.30 -16.39
CA GLU A 26 -13.65 -2.25 -17.39
C GLU A 26 -13.29 -0.92 -16.69
N PRO A 27 -12.30 -0.14 -17.16
CA PRO A 27 -11.89 1.10 -16.51
C PRO A 27 -12.95 2.20 -16.70
N VAL A 28 -13.98 2.22 -15.85
CA VAL A 28 -15.00 3.27 -15.83
C VAL A 28 -14.40 4.54 -15.21
N LYS A 29 -14.00 5.52 -16.02
CA LYS A 29 -13.59 6.85 -15.55
C LYS A 29 -14.71 7.48 -14.69
N ASN A 30 -14.40 7.83 -13.44
CA ASN A 30 -15.19 8.71 -12.54
C ASN A 30 -16.50 8.18 -11.92
N ASP A 31 -16.48 6.98 -11.34
CA ASP A 31 -17.66 6.37 -10.66
C ASP A 31 -17.67 6.52 -9.12
N PHE A 32 -16.72 7.21 -8.48
CA PHE A 32 -16.62 7.14 -7.01
C PHE A 32 -17.88 7.62 -6.27
N SER A 33 -18.67 6.67 -5.77
CA SER A 33 -19.78 6.85 -4.85
C SER A 33 -19.41 6.41 -3.43
N PRO A 34 -19.46 7.30 -2.42
CA PRO A 34 -19.13 6.96 -1.04
C PRO A 34 -19.92 5.77 -0.50
N SER A 35 -21.23 5.72 -0.76
CA SER A 35 -22.12 4.68 -0.25
C SER A 35 -21.79 3.27 -0.76
N ARG A 36 -21.13 3.17 -1.92
CA ARG A 36 -20.70 1.90 -2.50
C ARG A 36 -19.25 1.57 -2.15
N HIS A 37 -18.40 2.59 -2.07
CA HIS A 37 -16.95 2.43 -2.10
C HIS A 37 -16.28 2.61 -0.75
N LEU A 38 -16.92 3.28 0.20
CA LEU A 38 -16.44 3.35 1.57
C LEU A 38 -16.96 2.14 2.34
N ALA A 39 -16.03 1.41 2.95
CA ALA A 39 -16.30 0.29 3.84
C ALA A 39 -15.50 0.47 5.12
N PHE A 40 -15.73 1.62 5.76
CA PHE A 40 -14.94 2.01 6.91
C PHE A 40 -15.17 1.06 8.09
N ILE A 41 -14.10 0.40 8.50
CA ILE A 41 -14.02 -0.35 9.75
C ILE A 41 -13.00 0.39 10.60
N PRO A 42 -13.35 0.85 11.81
CA PRO A 42 -12.42 1.61 12.64
C PRO A 42 -11.20 0.76 13.04
N PRO A 43 -10.02 1.39 13.21
CA PRO A 43 -8.85 0.70 13.70
C PRO A 43 -9.10 0.10 15.09
N SER A 44 -8.50 -1.05 15.37
CA SER A 44 -8.60 -1.71 16.68
C SER A 44 -7.99 -0.87 17.80
N LYS A 45 -6.94 -0.11 17.49
CA LYS A 45 -6.25 0.77 18.42
C LYS A 45 -5.70 2.01 17.72
N ILE A 46 -5.76 3.13 18.43
CA ILE A 46 -5.13 4.39 18.05
C ILE A 46 -4.16 4.74 19.19
N TYR A 47 -2.91 4.99 18.84
CA TYR A 47 -1.85 5.36 19.77
C TYR A 47 -1.67 6.88 19.74
N SER A 48 -1.66 7.47 20.93
CA SER A 48 -1.35 8.88 21.14
C SER A 48 0.16 9.13 21.10
N VAL A 49 0.52 10.40 20.89
CA VAL A 49 1.91 10.88 20.94
C VAL A 49 2.57 10.53 22.29
N ASN A 50 1.82 10.65 23.38
CA ASN A 50 2.29 10.36 24.73
C ASN A 50 2.59 8.88 24.96
N GLU A 51 1.75 7.99 24.43
CA GLU A 51 1.95 6.54 24.54
C GLU A 51 3.22 6.06 23.81
N LEU A 52 3.68 6.82 22.81
CA LEU A 52 4.97 6.58 22.15
C LEU A 52 6.17 7.23 22.87
N GLY A 53 5.96 7.86 24.03
CA GLY A 53 7.02 8.52 24.79
C GLY A 53 7.49 9.85 24.19
N LEU A 54 6.70 10.46 23.30
CA LEU A 54 7.00 11.77 22.74
C LEU A 54 6.42 12.87 23.65
N PRO A 55 7.12 14.01 23.82
CA PRO A 55 6.67 15.09 24.69
C PRO A 55 5.39 15.77 24.16
N GLU A 56 4.47 16.09 25.08
CA GLU A 56 3.26 16.87 24.78
C GLU A 56 3.62 18.23 24.16
N GLY A 57 2.79 18.70 23.22
CA GLY A 57 2.99 19.97 22.52
C GLY A 57 3.97 19.93 21.35
N LYS A 58 4.62 18.78 21.09
CA LYS A 58 5.49 18.58 19.91
C LYS A 58 4.70 17.94 18.76
N GLY A 59 3.71 18.65 18.24
CA GLY A 59 2.88 18.20 17.12
C GLY A 59 1.55 18.94 17.05
N ILE A 60 0.85 18.81 15.92
CA ILE A 60 -0.49 19.40 15.71
C ILE A 60 -1.62 18.43 16.06
N SER A 61 -1.36 17.12 16.04
CA SER A 61 -2.35 16.08 16.34
C SER A 61 -2.03 15.37 17.66
N PRO A 62 -3.05 15.03 18.47
CA PRO A 62 -2.88 14.17 19.64
C PRO A 62 -2.64 12.69 19.27
N VAL A 63 -2.97 12.29 18.03
CA VAL A 63 -2.80 10.93 17.50
C VAL A 63 -1.42 10.82 16.85
N ALA A 64 -0.69 9.76 17.20
CA ALA A 64 0.60 9.46 16.59
C ALA A 64 0.48 8.41 15.47
N VAL A 65 -0.24 7.32 15.72
CA VAL A 65 -0.43 6.24 14.75
C VAL A 65 -1.70 5.46 15.04
N SER A 66 -2.39 4.99 14.01
CA SER A 66 -3.47 4.02 14.13
C SER A 66 -3.01 2.65 13.66
N GLU A 67 -3.55 1.59 14.26
CA GLU A 67 -3.47 0.25 13.67
C GLU A 67 -4.09 0.24 12.25
N PRO A 68 -3.72 -0.72 11.39
CA PRO A 68 -4.32 -0.85 10.06
C PRO A 68 -5.84 -0.98 10.14
N PHE A 69 -6.53 -0.32 9.20
CA PHE A 69 -7.99 -0.31 9.15
C PHE A 69 -8.50 -0.34 7.70
N GLN A 70 -9.72 -0.84 7.52
CA GLN A 70 -10.35 -0.87 6.21
C GLN A 70 -10.99 0.49 5.94
N LEU A 71 -10.61 1.14 4.84
CA LEU A 71 -11.22 2.40 4.40
C LEU A 71 -12.15 2.19 3.20
N PHE A 72 -11.68 1.46 2.20
CA PHE A 72 -12.41 1.24 0.94
C PHE A 72 -12.94 -0.19 0.81
N THR A 73 -13.91 -0.42 -0.07
CA THR A 73 -14.28 -1.79 -0.46
C THR A 73 -13.17 -2.48 -1.25
N GLN A 74 -13.21 -3.82 -1.28
CA GLN A 74 -12.27 -4.61 -2.08
C GLN A 74 -12.30 -4.22 -3.57
N GLU A 75 -13.47 -3.87 -4.09
CA GLU A 75 -13.64 -3.38 -5.47
C GLU A 75 -12.71 -2.20 -5.77
N VAL A 76 -12.73 -1.18 -4.89
CA VAL A 76 -11.92 0.03 -5.05
C VAL A 76 -10.44 -0.28 -4.93
N VAL A 77 -10.06 -1.15 -3.97
CA VAL A 77 -8.67 -1.57 -3.80
C VAL A 77 -8.16 -2.28 -5.05
N MET A 78 -8.97 -3.16 -5.64
CA MET A 78 -8.63 -3.86 -6.88
C MET A 78 -8.51 -2.88 -8.05
N ARG A 79 -9.40 -1.89 -8.13
CA ARG A 79 -9.32 -0.83 -9.13
C ARG A 79 -8.05 0.01 -8.99
N MET A 80 -7.67 0.41 -7.76
CA MET A 80 -6.40 1.13 -7.49
C MET A 80 -5.20 0.29 -7.95
N ARG A 81 -5.20 -1.02 -7.65
CA ARG A 81 -4.13 -1.94 -8.09
C ARG A 81 -4.06 -2.07 -9.61
N GLN A 82 -5.20 -2.20 -10.29
CA GLN A 82 -5.26 -2.27 -11.75
C GLN A 82 -4.75 -0.97 -12.39
N GLU A 83 -5.08 0.18 -11.82
CA GLU A 83 -4.60 1.47 -12.31
C GLU A 83 -3.08 1.62 -12.18
N VAL A 84 -2.54 1.26 -11.02
CA VAL A 84 -1.08 1.24 -10.77
C VAL A 84 -0.34 0.33 -11.76
N LEU A 85 -0.94 -0.82 -12.11
CA LEU A 85 -0.36 -1.80 -13.02
C LEU A 85 -0.73 -1.56 -14.49
N SER A 86 -1.42 -0.48 -14.80
CA SER A 86 -1.78 -0.17 -16.18
C SER A 86 -0.52 0.11 -17.02
N PRO A 87 -0.49 -0.26 -18.31
CA PRO A 87 0.66 -0.01 -19.17
C PRO A 87 1.08 1.46 -19.21
N GLU A 88 0.12 2.38 -19.13
CA GLU A 88 0.34 3.82 -19.07
C GLU A 88 1.18 4.20 -17.84
N VAL A 89 0.77 3.77 -16.64
CA VAL A 89 1.50 4.06 -15.39
C VAL A 89 2.83 3.32 -15.32
N LEU A 90 2.90 2.06 -15.78
CA LEU A 90 4.15 1.30 -15.80
C LEU A 90 5.19 1.90 -16.77
N SER A 91 4.74 2.47 -17.89
CA SER A 91 5.61 3.17 -18.84
C SER A 91 6.12 4.51 -18.31
N ASN A 92 5.37 5.14 -17.40
CA ASN A 92 5.73 6.39 -16.78
C ASN A 92 5.20 6.46 -15.34
N LEU A 93 6.03 6.01 -14.40
CA LEU A 93 5.70 5.87 -12.97
C LEU A 93 5.33 7.21 -12.30
N SER A 94 5.69 8.35 -12.90
CA SER A 94 5.31 9.67 -12.40
C SER A 94 3.83 10.04 -12.63
N GLN A 95 3.10 9.25 -13.43
CA GLN A 95 1.71 9.52 -13.81
C GLN A 95 0.67 8.64 -13.09
N CYS A 96 1.06 7.88 -12.06
CA CYS A 96 0.07 7.24 -11.20
C CYS A 96 -0.76 8.34 -10.51
N ARG A 97 -2.03 8.49 -10.91
CA ARG A 97 -2.96 9.45 -10.34
C ARG A 97 -4.04 8.67 -9.59
N PRO A 98 -3.96 8.48 -8.27
CA PRO A 98 -5.11 8.01 -7.50
C PRO A 98 -6.22 9.05 -7.62
N ARG A 99 -7.15 8.84 -8.56
CA ARG A 99 -8.13 9.86 -8.96
C ARG A 99 -9.21 10.03 -7.89
N GLY A 100 -9.19 11.16 -7.18
CA GLY A 100 -10.37 11.80 -6.57
C GLY A 100 -10.96 11.17 -5.30
N PHE A 101 -10.40 10.08 -4.77
CA PHE A 101 -10.90 9.44 -3.54
C PHE A 101 -10.73 10.32 -2.29
N ALA A 102 -9.60 11.04 -2.19
CA ALA A 102 -9.25 11.88 -1.06
C ALA A 102 -10.02 13.21 -1.02
N ASN A 103 -10.48 13.70 -2.17
CA ASN A 103 -11.25 14.95 -2.29
C ASN A 103 -12.74 14.77 -1.96
N ASN A 104 -13.19 13.53 -1.67
CA ASN A 104 -14.55 13.30 -1.26
C ASN A 104 -14.75 13.68 0.23
N PRO A 105 -15.79 14.45 0.58
CA PRO A 105 -16.00 14.93 1.94
C PRO A 105 -16.23 13.80 2.96
N GLU A 106 -16.83 12.67 2.56
CA GLU A 106 -17.04 11.53 3.47
C GLU A 106 -15.73 10.81 3.76
N THR A 107 -14.88 10.60 2.73
CA THR A 107 -13.53 10.08 2.92
C THR A 107 -12.73 10.99 3.86
N LEU A 108 -12.74 12.29 3.60
CA LEU A 108 -12.00 13.28 4.40
C LEU A 108 -12.48 13.31 5.86
N ALA A 109 -13.79 13.21 6.09
CA ALA A 109 -14.35 13.16 7.43
C ALA A 109 -13.87 11.93 8.22
N ILE A 110 -13.77 10.77 7.57
CA ILE A 110 -13.24 9.55 8.19
C ILE A 110 -11.76 9.71 8.55
N VAL A 111 -10.95 10.20 7.61
CA VAL A 111 -9.50 10.37 7.83
C VAL A 111 -9.24 11.42 8.92
N SER A 112 -9.95 12.55 8.90
CA SER A 112 -9.85 13.59 9.93
C SER A 112 -10.23 13.06 11.32
N LYS A 113 -11.28 12.23 11.40
CA LYS A 113 -11.67 11.57 12.66
C LYS A 113 -10.56 10.67 13.21
N ILE A 114 -9.87 9.93 12.35
CA ILE A 114 -8.78 9.02 12.77
C ILE A 114 -7.53 9.82 13.16
N ALA A 115 -7.24 10.89 12.42
CA ALA A 115 -6.13 11.80 12.71
C ALA A 115 -6.37 12.65 13.97
N GLY A 116 -7.60 12.73 14.47
CA GLY A 116 -7.93 13.51 15.67
C GLY A 116 -7.87 15.03 15.46
N ILE A 117 -7.75 15.48 14.21
CA ILE A 117 -7.72 16.88 13.80
C ILE A 117 -8.43 17.04 12.46
N ASP A 118 -8.90 18.24 12.18
CA ASP A 118 -9.49 18.57 10.88
C ASP A 118 -8.39 18.63 9.81
N LEU A 119 -8.54 17.86 8.74
CA LEU A 119 -7.59 17.79 7.64
C LEU A 119 -8.19 18.47 6.41
N ALA A 120 -7.35 19.21 5.68
CA ALA A 120 -7.67 19.75 4.37
C ALA A 120 -6.72 19.15 3.32
N PRO A 121 -7.20 18.72 2.15
CA PRO A 121 -6.33 18.37 1.04
C PRO A 121 -5.54 19.60 0.59
N GLU A 122 -4.21 19.55 0.68
CA GLU A 122 -3.34 20.65 0.22
C GLU A 122 -3.17 20.65 -1.30
N MET A 123 -3.25 19.47 -1.91
CA MET A 123 -3.04 19.31 -3.34
C MET A 123 -4.06 18.34 -3.95
N ASP A 124 -4.45 18.62 -5.20
CA ASP A 124 -5.41 17.81 -5.95
C ASP A 124 -4.84 16.45 -6.40
N PHE A 125 -3.52 16.27 -6.25
CA PHE A 125 -2.79 15.08 -6.67
C PHE A 125 -2.17 14.42 -5.46
N GLU A 126 -2.33 13.11 -5.33
CA GLU A 126 -1.64 12.35 -4.28
C GLU A 126 -0.23 11.99 -4.74
N ILE A 127 0.81 12.35 -3.97
CA ILE A 127 2.18 11.85 -4.16
C ILE A 127 2.34 10.56 -3.35
N ALA A 128 1.61 9.52 -3.73
CA ALA A 128 1.75 8.20 -3.13
C ALA A 128 2.87 7.43 -3.84
N HIS A 129 3.79 6.87 -3.06
CA HIS A 129 4.79 5.94 -3.57
C HIS A 129 4.27 4.51 -3.46
N VAL A 130 4.12 3.81 -4.60
CA VAL A 130 3.72 2.41 -4.62
C VAL A 130 4.93 1.55 -4.96
N ASN A 131 5.37 0.75 -3.99
CA ASN A 131 6.42 -0.24 -4.21
C ASN A 131 5.82 -1.46 -4.91
N ILE A 132 6.26 -1.72 -6.13
CA ILE A 132 5.89 -2.92 -6.89
C ILE A 132 7.10 -3.84 -6.94
N SER A 133 7.04 -4.95 -6.21
CA SER A 133 8.05 -6.00 -6.28
C SER A 133 7.54 -7.14 -7.14
N VAL A 134 8.23 -7.37 -8.25
CA VAL A 134 7.93 -8.48 -9.16
C VAL A 134 8.94 -9.59 -8.89
N LYS A 135 8.44 -10.81 -8.70
CA LYS A 135 9.27 -12.02 -8.56
C LYS A 135 8.96 -12.97 -9.72
N SER A 136 9.97 -13.65 -10.22
CA SER A 136 9.78 -14.74 -11.17
C SER A 136 9.04 -15.92 -10.52
N GLY A 137 8.41 -16.77 -11.33
CA GLY A 137 7.74 -17.97 -10.82
C GLY A 137 8.70 -18.89 -10.04
N LYS A 138 9.97 -18.94 -10.43
CA LYS A 138 11.01 -19.72 -9.75
C LYS A 138 11.35 -19.14 -8.38
N GLU A 139 11.54 -17.83 -8.27
CA GLU A 139 11.82 -17.17 -6.99
C GLU A 139 10.64 -17.28 -6.02
N LYS A 140 9.41 -17.16 -6.54
CA LYS A 140 8.19 -17.39 -5.75
C LYS A 140 8.15 -18.81 -5.20
N GLN A 141 8.45 -19.82 -6.02
CA GLN A 141 8.43 -21.21 -5.59
C GLN A 141 9.48 -21.48 -4.52
N LEU A 142 10.71 -21.00 -4.72
CA LEU A 142 11.79 -21.12 -3.74
C LEU A 142 11.42 -20.52 -2.37
N GLU A 143 10.79 -19.35 -2.35
CA GLU A 143 10.37 -18.71 -1.10
C GLU A 143 9.20 -19.44 -0.41
N ILE A 144 8.27 -20.01 -1.18
CA ILE A 144 7.20 -20.86 -0.64
C ILE A 144 7.80 -22.12 0.00
N ASP A 145 8.77 -22.73 -0.67
CA ASP A 145 9.45 -23.93 -0.19
C ASP A 145 10.21 -23.62 1.13
N ASP A 146 10.98 -22.53 1.18
CA ASP A 146 11.69 -22.07 2.39
C ASP A 146 10.74 -21.80 3.57
N LEU A 147 9.57 -21.19 3.31
CA LEU A 147 8.56 -20.92 4.33
C LEU A 147 7.93 -22.20 4.86
N ASN A 148 7.66 -23.17 3.99
CA ASN A 148 7.13 -24.47 4.39
C ASN A 148 8.15 -25.26 5.21
N ASP A 149 9.42 -25.23 4.81
CA ASP A 149 10.52 -25.86 5.56
C ASP A 149 10.62 -25.22 6.94
N ARG A 150 10.68 -23.89 7.05
CA ARG A 150 10.70 -23.18 8.34
C ARG A 150 9.48 -23.51 9.21
N ALA A 151 8.29 -23.59 8.61
CA ALA A 151 7.07 -23.97 9.33
C ALA A 151 7.12 -25.42 9.83
N SER A 152 7.71 -26.34 9.07
CA SER A 152 7.89 -27.73 9.47
C SER A 152 8.85 -27.87 10.66
N TYR A 153 9.98 -27.15 10.65
CA TYR A 153 10.90 -27.10 11.79
C TYR A 153 10.22 -26.53 13.05
N MET A 154 9.45 -25.45 12.92
CA MET A 154 8.73 -24.86 14.06
C MET A 154 7.59 -25.74 14.59
N ALA A 155 7.00 -26.58 13.75
CA ALA A 155 5.96 -27.53 14.16
C ALA A 155 6.54 -28.79 14.84
N ASP A 156 7.80 -29.14 14.56
CA ASP A 156 8.52 -30.27 15.17
C ASP A 156 9.06 -29.94 16.57
N GLU A 157 9.27 -28.65 16.89
CA GLU A 157 9.74 -28.22 18.21
C GLU A 157 8.62 -28.11 19.28
N GLY A 158 8.01 -29.25 19.58
CA GLY A 158 7.35 -29.49 20.85
C GLY A 158 8.34 -30.04 21.89
N ARG A 159 8.88 -29.16 22.76
CA ARG A 159 9.51 -29.50 24.06
C ARG A 159 10.77 -30.39 24.00
N ALA A 160 11.95 -29.78 23.86
CA ALA A 160 13.19 -30.36 24.39
C ALA A 160 14.11 -29.25 24.95
N GLY A 161 14.01 -29.07 26.27
CA GLY A 161 15.05 -28.58 27.18
C GLY A 161 15.87 -27.36 26.75
N CYS A 162 15.69 -26.25 27.47
CA CYS A 162 16.81 -25.39 27.80
C CYS A 162 18.03 -26.28 28.10
N VAL A 163 19.09 -26.18 27.29
CA VAL A 163 20.42 -26.58 27.75
C VAL A 163 20.73 -25.58 28.85
N SER A 164 20.46 -25.97 30.10
CA SER A 164 21.15 -25.36 31.23
C SER A 164 22.63 -25.57 30.95
N GLU A 165 23.32 -24.51 30.55
CA GLU A 165 24.77 -24.46 30.67
C GLU A 165 25.04 -24.72 32.16
N GLY A 166 25.55 -25.92 32.44
CA GLY A 166 25.97 -26.29 33.78
C GLY A 166 27.10 -25.38 34.19
N ASP A 167 26.95 -24.74 35.34
CA ASP A 167 28.08 -24.30 36.15
C ASP A 167 28.96 -25.52 36.44
N ASP A 168 30.18 -25.53 35.88
CA ASP A 168 31.35 -26.25 36.42
C ASP A 168 32.62 -25.48 36.04
#